data_AF-A0A9D8VHP0-F1
#
_entry.id   AF-A0A9D8VHP0-F1
#
_cell.length_a   1.000
_cell.length_b   1.000
_cell.length_c   1.000
_cell.angle_alpha   90.00
_cell.angle_beta   90.00
_cell.angle_gamma   90.00
#
_symmetry.space_group_name_H-M   'P 1'
#
loop_
_entity.id
_entity.type
_entity.pdbx_description
1 polymer ?
#
loop_
_entity_poly.entity_id
_entity_poly.type
_entity_poly.pdbx_seq_one_letter_code
_entity_poly.pdbx_strand_id
1 'polypeptide(L)'
;MAKKGKLLVLDTQEDTHVPFLRGILTRSLQDAGMMFEEAYPLASDLRARLQEEGEITTTELRAAMVELLEERGFHEIAEHYEKPRNERVSVYVRDREDGLLPFSKGRLVQSLEVCAEERESLYTVAAAVERHLLAEGISDIGTLELTALTFRFLEESHGLKVAKRYLRWQEFTDTDRPLVLLVGGVTGTGKSTIASLVAHRLGIIRTQSTDMLREVMRGMIPKRLLPPLHESSFTAYRALPRWDSEGKRHAPQMVDGFLIQAEEVAVGIEGVFRRALRERVSLVIEGVHMHPRLQRSLMTAGNAVVVPLILATTKKKALHRHLRGRGLETPSRRAERYLDNFEQIWELQTFLLSEADEYDIPIITERDPDEMVRRVIRVIADRLKQDYAGDPAELFAELPDQEEPTQP
;
A
#
# COMPACT_ATOMS: atom_id res chain seq x y z
N MET A 1 30.23 19.46 34.09
CA MET A 1 29.45 18.25 33.72
C MET A 1 30.36 17.39 32.85
N ALA A 2 30.87 16.28 33.38
CA ALA A 2 31.73 15.37 32.62
C ALA A 2 30.91 14.71 31.50
N LYS A 3 31.45 14.69 30.27
CA LYS A 3 30.88 13.89 29.17
C LYS A 3 30.88 12.44 29.62
N LYS A 4 29.70 11.84 29.77
CA LYS A 4 29.60 10.37 29.93
C LYS A 4 30.15 9.72 28.68
N GLY A 5 31.02 8.75 28.89
CA GLY A 5 31.49 7.83 27.89
C GLY A 5 30.42 7.19 27.04
N LYS A 6 30.78 6.84 25.80
CA LYS A 6 29.95 6.02 24.92
C LYS A 6 30.64 4.68 24.70
N LEU A 7 30.11 3.61 25.30
CA LEU A 7 30.41 2.26 24.84
C LEU A 7 29.95 2.06 23.40
N LEU A 8 30.84 1.55 22.55
CA LEU A 8 30.55 1.17 21.18
C LEU A 8 30.49 -0.36 21.07
N VAL A 9 29.59 -0.85 20.23
CA VAL A 9 29.46 -2.26 19.85
C VAL A 9 30.04 -2.41 18.45
N LEU A 10 31.01 -3.30 18.30
CA LEU A 10 31.68 -3.64 17.05
C LEU A 10 30.96 -4.83 16.40
N ASP A 11 30.37 -4.60 15.23
CA ASP A 11 29.93 -5.68 14.37
C ASP A 11 31.10 -6.13 13.47
N THR A 12 31.67 -7.28 13.80
CA THR A 12 32.82 -7.83 13.07
C THR A 12 32.47 -8.35 11.68
N GLN A 13 31.18 -8.50 11.33
CA GLN A 13 30.75 -8.88 9.98
C GLN A 13 30.59 -7.68 9.05
N GLU A 14 30.15 -6.54 9.58
CA GLU A 14 29.89 -5.33 8.80
C GLU A 14 30.97 -4.24 8.98
N ASP A 15 31.98 -4.45 9.83
CA ASP A 15 33.02 -3.47 10.19
C ASP A 15 32.44 -2.11 10.65
N THR A 16 31.35 -2.17 11.43
CA THR A 16 30.62 -0.99 11.91
C THR A 16 30.68 -0.84 13.42
N HIS A 17 30.85 0.42 13.86
CA HIS A 17 30.84 0.81 15.27
C HIS A 17 29.51 1.50 15.60
N VAL A 18 28.65 0.82 16.36
CA VAL A 18 27.35 1.39 16.77
C VAL A 18 27.32 1.69 18.26
N PRO A 19 26.69 2.78 18.72
CA PRO A 19 26.53 3.01 20.14
C PRO A 19 25.77 1.85 20.79
N PHE A 20 26.15 1.43 21.99
CA PHE A 20 25.35 0.49 22.75
C PHE A 20 23.95 1.07 23.02
N LEU A 21 22.92 0.38 22.54
CA LEU A 21 21.52 0.76 22.72
C LEU A 21 20.77 -0.34 23.46
N ARG A 22 20.34 -0.04 24.70
CA ARG A 22 19.53 -0.97 25.51
C ARG A 22 18.32 -1.50 24.76
N GLY A 23 17.66 -0.66 23.95
CA GLY A 23 16.47 -1.04 23.20
C GLY A 23 16.72 -2.15 22.18
N ILE A 24 17.90 -2.22 21.57
CA ILE A 24 18.27 -3.31 20.65
C ILE A 24 18.40 -4.62 21.44
N LEU A 25 19.06 -4.56 22.60
CA LEU A 25 19.29 -5.72 23.45
C LEU A 25 17.98 -6.25 24.07
N THR A 26 17.10 -5.36 24.54
CA THR A 26 15.76 -5.71 25.02
C THR A 26 14.95 -6.39 23.92
N ARG A 27 14.99 -5.88 22.68
CA ARG A 27 14.30 -6.50 21.55
C ARG A 27 14.86 -7.90 21.24
N SER A 28 16.19 -8.05 21.27
CA SER A 28 16.85 -9.35 21.08
C SER A 28 16.42 -10.39 22.13
N LEU A 29 16.26 -9.99 23.40
CA LEU A 29 15.72 -10.85 24.46
C LEU A 29 14.25 -11.21 24.24
N GLN A 30 13.44 -10.25 23.78
CA GLN A 30 12.05 -10.51 23.41
C GLN A 30 11.94 -11.50 22.24
N ASP A 31 12.85 -11.40 21.26
CA ASP A 31 12.95 -12.35 20.13
C ASP A 31 13.41 -13.76 20.58
N ALA A 32 13.98 -13.89 21.79
CA ALA A 32 14.29 -15.17 22.43
C ALA A 32 13.15 -15.70 23.32
N GLY A 33 12.00 -15.01 23.36
CA GLY A 33 10.79 -15.44 24.07
C GLY A 33 10.55 -14.75 25.42
N MET A 34 11.33 -13.72 25.77
CA MET A 34 11.20 -13.01 27.06
C MET A 34 10.15 -11.89 27.00
N MET A 35 9.41 -11.66 28.09
CA MET A 35 8.49 -10.52 28.18
C MET A 35 9.26 -9.20 28.38
N PHE A 36 8.70 -8.09 27.90
CA PHE A 36 9.36 -6.77 28.00
C PHE A 36 9.74 -6.37 29.43
N GLU A 37 8.86 -6.69 30.38
CA GLU A 37 8.98 -6.38 31.81
C GLU A 37 10.19 -7.06 32.45
N GLU A 38 10.64 -8.19 31.90
CA GLU A 38 11.81 -8.96 32.33
C GLU A 38 13.06 -8.61 31.50
N ALA A 39 12.87 -8.39 30.19
CA ALA A 39 13.93 -8.10 29.24
C ALA A 39 14.57 -6.70 29.45
N TYR A 40 13.78 -5.69 29.82
CA TYR A 40 14.30 -4.33 29.99
C TYR A 40 15.20 -4.17 31.24
N PRO A 41 14.85 -4.73 32.41
CA PRO A 41 15.75 -4.78 33.57
C PRO A 41 17.06 -5.49 33.25
N LEU A 42 17.03 -6.67 32.61
CA LEU A 42 18.24 -7.43 32.26
C LEU A 42 19.15 -6.66 31.31
N ALA A 43 18.59 -6.00 30.30
CA ALA A 43 19.36 -5.16 29.40
C ALA A 43 19.98 -3.93 30.09
N SER A 44 19.31 -3.41 31.13
CA SER A 44 19.83 -2.32 31.95
C SER A 44 20.92 -2.79 32.91
N ASP A 45 20.78 -4.00 33.45
CA ASP A 45 21.76 -4.62 34.34
C ASP A 45 23.04 -4.97 33.57
N LEU A 46 22.93 -5.54 32.36
CA LEU A 46 24.10 -5.76 31.52
C LEU A 46 24.80 -4.44 31.18
N ARG A 47 24.03 -3.39 30.87
CA ARG A 47 24.59 -2.05 30.64
C ARG A 47 25.36 -1.53 31.84
N ALA A 48 24.88 -1.76 33.06
CA ALA A 48 25.55 -1.33 34.27
C ALA A 48 26.82 -2.14 34.57
N ARG A 49 26.90 -3.41 34.13
CA ARG A 49 28.08 -4.27 34.26
C ARG A 49 29.19 -3.94 33.27
N LEU A 50 28.84 -3.39 32.11
CA LEU A 50 29.79 -2.99 31.08
C LEU A 50 30.42 -1.62 31.39
N GLN A 51 31.67 -1.42 30.97
CA GLN A 51 32.40 -0.17 31.20
C GLN A 51 31.68 1.05 30.58
N GLU A 52 31.76 2.23 31.22
CA GLU A 52 31.14 3.46 30.71
C GLU A 52 31.79 3.94 29.38
N GLU A 53 33.08 3.64 29.18
CA GLU A 53 33.88 3.97 27.98
C GLU A 53 34.58 2.70 27.48
N GLY A 54 34.45 2.38 26.19
CA GLY A 54 35.12 1.23 25.58
C GLY A 54 34.46 0.74 24.30
N GLU A 55 35.04 -0.31 23.72
CA GLU A 55 34.46 -1.06 22.60
C GLU A 55 34.23 -2.52 23.04
N ILE A 56 33.10 -3.10 22.66
CA ILE A 56 32.78 -4.51 22.89
C ILE A 56 32.32 -5.12 21.56
N THR A 57 32.74 -6.33 21.23
CA THR A 57 32.25 -7.00 20.02
C THR A 57 30.82 -7.52 20.21
N THR A 58 30.07 -7.67 19.12
CA THR A 58 28.74 -8.30 19.15
C THR A 58 28.78 -9.69 19.78
N THR A 59 29.85 -10.45 19.56
CA THR A 59 30.06 -11.80 20.14
C THR A 59 30.27 -11.75 21.65
N GLU A 60 31.15 -10.87 22.14
CA GLU A 60 31.38 -10.69 23.58
C GLU A 60 30.14 -10.17 24.30
N LEU A 61 29.43 -9.23 23.68
CA LEU A 61 28.18 -8.70 24.22
C LEU A 61 27.11 -9.79 24.35
N ARG A 62 27.04 -10.71 23.37
CA ARG A 62 26.13 -11.85 23.39
C ARG A 62 26.50 -12.84 24.49
N ALA A 63 27.77 -13.19 24.61
CA ALA A 63 28.27 -14.08 25.65
C ALA A 63 27.97 -13.54 27.05
N ALA A 64 28.22 -12.24 27.28
CA ALA A 64 27.91 -11.59 28.55
C ALA A 64 26.40 -11.56 28.87
N MET A 65 25.53 -11.51 27.85
CA MET A 65 24.08 -11.63 28.05
C MET A 65 23.67 -13.06 28.40
N VAL A 66 24.26 -14.07 27.73
CA VAL A 66 23.99 -15.48 28.04
C VAL A 66 24.39 -15.78 29.49
N GLU A 67 25.58 -15.35 29.93
CA GLU A 67 26.03 -15.48 31.32
C GLU A 67 25.06 -14.81 32.30
N LEU A 68 24.60 -13.59 32.00
CA LEU A 68 23.62 -12.89 32.83
C LEU A 68 22.26 -13.60 32.88
N LEU A 69 21.82 -14.21 31.79
CA LEU A 69 20.57 -14.99 31.73
C LEU A 69 20.69 -16.26 32.57
N GLU A 70 21.81 -16.97 32.50
CA GLU A 70 22.10 -18.15 33.32
C GLU A 70 22.16 -17.81 34.81
N GLU A 71 22.86 -16.74 35.19
CA GLU A 71 22.93 -16.27 36.59
C GLU A 71 21.55 -15.94 37.18
N ARG A 72 20.62 -15.48 36.33
CA ARG A 72 19.27 -15.08 36.73
C ARG A 72 18.26 -16.23 36.63
N GLY A 73 18.71 -17.44 36.27
CA GLY A 73 17.89 -18.65 36.21
C GLY A 73 17.05 -18.78 34.94
N PHE A 74 17.32 -17.97 33.90
CA PHE A 74 16.60 -18.02 32.61
C PHE A 74 17.26 -19.01 31.63
N HIS A 75 17.47 -20.26 32.05
CA HIS A 75 18.22 -21.26 31.28
C HIS A 75 17.60 -21.53 29.89
N GLU A 76 16.28 -21.69 29.78
CA GLU A 76 15.61 -21.91 28.49
C GLU A 76 15.77 -20.71 27.54
N ILE A 77 15.77 -19.49 28.07
CA ILE A 77 15.95 -18.28 27.26
C ILE A 77 17.42 -18.11 26.87
N ALA A 78 18.37 -18.48 27.73
CA ALA A 78 19.79 -18.50 27.43
C ALA A 78 20.10 -19.44 26.26
N GLU A 79 19.60 -20.68 26.31
CA GLU A 79 19.72 -21.65 25.20
C GLU A 79 19.11 -21.10 23.90
N HIS A 80 17.95 -20.43 23.98
CA HIS A 80 17.34 -19.80 22.82
C HIS A 80 18.18 -18.62 22.30
N TYR A 81 18.73 -17.79 23.17
CA TYR A 81 19.49 -16.58 22.83
C TYR A 81 20.87 -16.88 22.21
N GLU A 82 21.47 -18.00 22.62
CA GLU A 82 22.78 -18.50 22.15
C GLU A 82 22.72 -19.00 20.69
N LYS A 83 21.59 -19.62 20.28
CA LYS A 83 21.43 -20.09 18.90
C LYS A 83 21.54 -18.93 17.88
N PRO A 84 22.39 -19.05 16.84
CA PRO A 84 22.52 -18.04 15.80
C PRO A 84 21.16 -17.76 15.15
N ARG A 85 20.87 -16.48 14.88
CA ARG A 85 19.62 -16.07 14.22
C ARG A 85 19.46 -16.72 12.82
N ASN A 86 20.56 -17.13 12.20
CA ASN A 86 20.58 -17.86 10.91
C ASN A 86 20.12 -19.33 11.02
N GLU A 87 20.22 -20.00 12.17
CA GLU A 87 19.69 -21.37 12.32
C GLU A 87 18.16 -21.40 12.52
N ARG A 88 17.53 -20.23 12.63
CA ARG A 88 16.07 -20.09 12.78
C ARG A 88 15.33 -19.88 11.45
N VAL A 89 16.05 -19.53 10.37
CA VAL A 89 15.48 -19.37 9.03
C VAL A 89 15.74 -20.67 8.28
N SER A 90 14.70 -21.48 8.11
CA SER A 90 14.79 -22.77 7.42
C SER A 90 14.87 -22.63 5.90
N VAL A 91 14.38 -21.53 5.32
CA VAL A 91 14.33 -21.33 3.87
C VAL A 91 14.67 -19.90 3.48
N TYR A 92 15.59 -19.74 2.54
CA TYR A 92 15.95 -18.48 1.90
C TYR A 92 15.42 -18.43 0.47
N VAL A 93 15.04 -17.23 0.03
CA VAL A 93 14.60 -16.94 -1.34
C VAL A 93 15.70 -16.13 -2.02
N ARG A 94 16.22 -16.64 -3.13
CA ARG A 94 17.17 -15.93 -4.00
C ARG A 94 16.42 -15.03 -4.97
N ASP A 95 16.71 -13.74 -4.88
CA ASP A 95 16.32 -12.76 -5.90
C ASP A 95 17.26 -12.86 -7.13
N ARG A 96 16.89 -12.21 -8.23
CA ARG A 96 17.65 -12.17 -9.49
C ARG A 96 19.02 -11.51 -9.39
N GLU A 97 19.24 -10.69 -8.36
CA GLU A 97 20.53 -10.05 -8.05
C GLU A 97 21.37 -10.86 -7.04
N ASP A 98 21.08 -12.14 -6.85
CA ASP A 98 21.69 -13.04 -5.84
C ASP A 98 21.52 -12.58 -4.39
N GLY A 99 20.57 -11.66 -4.14
CA GLY A 99 20.16 -11.28 -2.80
C GLY A 99 19.43 -12.42 -2.10
N LEU A 100 19.87 -12.78 -0.89
CA LEU A 100 19.22 -13.80 -0.07
C LEU A 100 18.29 -13.15 0.94
N LEU A 101 16.98 -13.41 0.79
CA LEU A 101 15.96 -12.95 1.72
C LEU A 101 15.33 -14.14 2.45
N PRO A 102 15.08 -14.05 3.77
CA PRO A 102 14.37 -15.12 4.47
C PRO A 102 12.95 -15.27 3.89
N PHE A 103 12.53 -16.50 3.66
CA PHE A 103 11.15 -16.78 3.28
C PHE A 103 10.20 -16.23 4.35
N SER A 104 9.14 -15.56 3.93
CA SER A 104 8.14 -15.01 4.82
C SER A 104 6.75 -15.23 4.25
N LYS A 105 5.92 -15.99 4.98
CA LYS A 105 4.49 -16.12 4.70
C LYS A 105 3.82 -14.76 4.52
N GLY A 106 4.18 -13.76 5.34
CA GLY A 106 3.60 -12.43 5.24
C GLY A 106 3.89 -11.75 3.91
N ARG A 107 5.14 -11.85 3.42
CA ARG A 107 5.53 -11.32 2.09
C ARG A 107 4.83 -12.08 0.96
N LEU A 108 4.76 -13.41 1.07
CA LEU A 108 4.07 -14.24 0.08
C LEU A 108 2.57 -13.88 0.04
N VAL A 109 1.89 -13.83 1.19
CA VAL A 109 0.48 -13.40 1.28
C VAL A 109 0.29 -12.02 0.67
N GLN A 110 1.18 -11.06 0.94
CA GLN A 110 1.10 -9.73 0.33
C GLN A 110 1.17 -9.79 -1.20
N SER A 111 2.06 -10.61 -1.76
CA SER A 111 2.14 -10.82 -3.22
C SER A 111 0.88 -11.50 -3.80
N LEU A 112 0.18 -12.28 -2.97
CA LEU A 112 -1.08 -12.94 -3.31
C LEU A 112 -2.30 -12.02 -3.18
N GLU A 113 -2.21 -10.85 -2.55
CA GLU A 113 -3.37 -9.98 -2.33
C GLU A 113 -4.01 -9.53 -3.66
N VAL A 114 -3.24 -9.52 -4.76
CA VAL A 114 -3.72 -9.27 -6.13
C VAL A 114 -4.75 -10.28 -6.65
N CYS A 115 -4.80 -11.48 -6.05
CA CYS A 115 -5.77 -12.52 -6.41
C CYS A 115 -7.21 -12.11 -6.08
N ALA A 116 -7.40 -11.11 -5.21
CA ALA A 116 -8.68 -10.61 -4.71
C ALA A 116 -9.50 -11.65 -3.92
N GLU A 117 -8.81 -12.59 -3.28
CA GLU A 117 -9.37 -13.60 -2.38
C GLU A 117 -9.32 -13.17 -0.92
N GLU A 118 -9.93 -13.96 -0.03
CA GLU A 118 -9.91 -13.70 1.41
C GLU A 118 -8.53 -13.98 2.02
N ARG A 119 -8.12 -13.12 2.95
CA ARG A 119 -6.76 -13.13 3.51
C ARG A 119 -6.43 -14.45 4.23
N GLU A 120 -7.41 -15.03 4.91
CA GLU A 120 -7.28 -16.33 5.57
C GLU A 120 -6.96 -17.44 4.54
N SER A 121 -7.65 -17.43 3.40
CA SER A 121 -7.41 -18.38 2.31
C SER A 121 -6.01 -18.21 1.70
N LEU A 122 -5.58 -16.96 1.49
CA LEU A 122 -4.23 -16.67 0.99
C LEU A 122 -3.14 -17.12 1.97
N TYR A 123 -3.39 -16.99 3.28
CA TYR A 123 -2.47 -17.48 4.31
C TYR A 123 -2.36 -19.00 4.29
N THR A 124 -3.47 -19.72 4.06
CA THR A 124 -3.47 -21.17 3.89
C THR A 124 -2.58 -21.61 2.72
N VAL A 125 -2.63 -20.89 1.59
CA VAL A 125 -1.73 -21.13 0.44
C VAL A 125 -0.28 -20.91 0.83
N ALA A 126 0.04 -19.78 1.47
CA ALA A 126 1.41 -19.48 1.89
C ALA A 126 1.95 -20.49 2.91
N ALA A 127 1.10 -20.99 3.81
CA ALA A 127 1.45 -22.05 4.76
C ALA A 127 1.60 -23.43 4.09
N ALA A 128 0.87 -23.71 3.00
CA ALA A 128 1.06 -24.91 2.21
C ALA A 128 2.42 -24.89 1.47
N VAL A 129 2.76 -23.75 0.86
CA VAL A 129 4.07 -23.51 0.24
C VAL A 129 5.20 -23.71 1.25
N GLU A 130 5.12 -23.08 2.43
CA GLU A 130 6.13 -23.24 3.49
C GLU A 130 6.29 -24.72 3.91
N ARG A 131 5.18 -25.42 4.17
CA ARG A 131 5.22 -26.84 4.56
C ARG A 131 5.87 -27.71 3.49
N HIS A 132 5.60 -27.45 2.23
CA HIS A 132 6.23 -28.18 1.12
C HIS A 132 7.74 -27.95 1.09
N LEU A 133 8.18 -26.69 1.18
CA LEU A 133 9.61 -26.35 1.20
C LEU A 133 10.36 -27.06 2.33
N LEU A 134 9.74 -27.13 3.52
CA LEU A 134 10.32 -27.82 4.68
C LEU A 134 10.34 -29.34 4.53
N ALA A 135 9.27 -29.92 3.99
CA ALA A 135 9.16 -31.37 3.81
C ALA A 135 10.19 -31.89 2.80
N GLU A 136 10.44 -31.14 1.74
CA GLU A 136 11.44 -31.45 0.71
C GLU A 136 12.88 -31.06 1.14
N GLY A 137 13.06 -30.48 2.33
CA GLY A 137 14.37 -30.06 2.83
C GLY A 137 15.00 -28.92 2.01
N ILE A 138 14.19 -28.11 1.31
CA ILE A 138 14.64 -27.00 0.48
C ILE A 138 15.02 -25.83 1.39
N SER A 139 16.32 -25.56 1.52
CA SER A 139 16.84 -24.44 2.32
C SER A 139 17.04 -23.15 1.53
N ASP A 140 17.01 -23.24 0.20
CA ASP A 140 17.22 -22.15 -0.74
C ASP A 140 16.34 -22.38 -1.99
N ILE A 141 15.62 -21.35 -2.42
CA ILE A 141 14.75 -21.40 -3.61
C ILE A 141 14.84 -20.10 -4.42
N GLY A 142 14.89 -20.19 -5.75
CA GLY A 142 14.84 -19.02 -6.63
C GLY A 142 13.45 -18.37 -6.65
N THR A 143 13.39 -17.07 -6.91
CA THR A 143 12.11 -16.33 -7.01
C THR A 143 11.18 -16.90 -8.09
N LEU A 144 11.73 -17.36 -9.22
CA LEU A 144 10.94 -17.98 -10.29
C LEU A 144 10.40 -19.36 -9.87
N GLU A 145 11.21 -20.17 -9.19
CA GLU A 145 10.80 -21.48 -8.67
C GLU A 145 9.72 -21.35 -7.61
N LEU A 146 9.87 -20.38 -6.69
CA LEU A 146 8.84 -20.07 -5.69
C LEU A 146 7.54 -19.61 -6.34
N THR A 147 7.63 -18.83 -7.43
CA THR A 147 6.47 -18.39 -8.21
C THR A 147 5.75 -19.58 -8.85
N ALA A 148 6.48 -20.52 -9.45
CA ALA A 148 5.92 -21.74 -10.04
C ALA A 148 5.23 -22.61 -8.99
N LEU A 149 5.90 -22.84 -7.86
CA LEU A 149 5.34 -23.59 -6.74
C LEU A 149 4.04 -22.94 -6.21
N THR A 150 4.08 -21.63 -6.00
CA THR A 150 2.92 -20.86 -5.52
C THR A 150 1.77 -20.92 -6.53
N PHE A 151 2.06 -20.84 -7.83
CA PHE A 151 1.08 -20.98 -8.90
C PHE A 151 0.36 -22.34 -8.85
N ARG A 152 1.09 -23.44 -8.68
CA ARG A 152 0.50 -24.79 -8.56
C ARG A 152 -0.47 -24.87 -7.38
N PHE A 153 -0.04 -24.46 -6.19
CA PHE A 153 -0.90 -24.45 -5.00
C PHE A 153 -2.14 -23.56 -5.18
N LEU A 154 -2.01 -22.40 -5.84
CA LEU A 154 -3.16 -21.55 -6.16
C LEU A 154 -4.12 -22.20 -7.16
N GLU A 155 -3.61 -22.84 -8.19
CA GLU A 155 -4.41 -23.51 -9.21
C GLU A 155 -5.22 -24.65 -8.60
N GLU A 156 -4.58 -25.49 -7.79
CA GLU A 156 -5.24 -26.61 -7.10
C GLU A 156 -6.33 -26.16 -6.13
N SER A 157 -6.08 -25.09 -5.37
CA SER A 157 -6.98 -24.65 -4.29
C SER A 157 -8.06 -23.66 -4.75
N HIS A 158 -7.77 -22.78 -5.70
CA HIS A 158 -8.63 -21.66 -6.11
C HIS A 158 -8.92 -21.64 -7.63
N GLY A 159 -8.34 -22.55 -8.39
CA GLY A 159 -8.52 -22.69 -9.83
C GLY A 159 -7.63 -21.77 -10.67
N LEU A 160 -7.46 -22.17 -11.93
CA LEU A 160 -6.55 -21.53 -12.89
C LEU A 160 -6.80 -20.02 -13.07
N LYS A 161 -8.05 -19.55 -12.97
CA LYS A 161 -8.36 -18.12 -13.14
C LYS A 161 -7.69 -17.25 -12.08
N VAL A 162 -7.62 -17.72 -10.84
CA VAL A 162 -6.99 -17.01 -9.73
C VAL A 162 -5.48 -17.11 -9.86
N ALA A 163 -4.96 -18.30 -10.13
CA ALA A 163 -3.53 -18.53 -10.35
C ALA A 163 -2.97 -17.66 -11.49
N LYS A 164 -3.69 -17.49 -12.60
CA LYS A 164 -3.29 -16.58 -13.69
C LYS A 164 -3.27 -15.09 -13.29
N ARG A 165 -4.04 -14.65 -12.29
CA ARG A 165 -3.94 -13.25 -11.79
C ARG A 165 -2.61 -13.05 -11.07
N TYR A 166 -2.20 -14.04 -10.28
CA TYR A 166 -0.91 -14.02 -9.62
C TYR A 166 0.24 -13.97 -10.64
N LEU A 167 0.21 -14.78 -11.70
CA LEU A 167 1.26 -14.72 -12.73
C LEU A 167 1.36 -13.36 -13.43
N ARG A 168 0.23 -12.77 -13.84
CA ARG A 168 0.23 -11.42 -14.43
C ARG A 168 0.81 -10.37 -13.50
N TRP A 169 0.60 -10.54 -12.19
CA TRP A 169 1.18 -9.65 -11.19
C TRP A 169 2.68 -9.85 -11.06
N GLN A 170 3.19 -11.08 -11.13
CA GLN A 170 4.63 -11.35 -11.16
C GLN A 170 5.26 -10.79 -12.44
N GLU A 171 4.68 -11.05 -13.62
CA GLU A 171 5.09 -10.45 -14.90
C GLU A 171 5.14 -8.92 -14.81
N PHE A 172 4.12 -8.30 -14.22
CA PHE A 172 4.08 -6.85 -14.00
C PHE A 172 5.19 -6.37 -13.05
N THR A 173 5.40 -7.07 -11.94
CA THR A 173 6.40 -6.72 -10.91
C THR A 173 7.82 -6.84 -11.46
N ASP A 174 8.03 -7.73 -12.43
CA ASP A 174 9.28 -7.89 -13.16
C ASP A 174 9.55 -6.76 -14.18
N THR A 175 8.57 -5.88 -14.43
CA THR A 175 8.74 -4.72 -15.31
C THR A 175 9.08 -3.44 -14.54
N ASP A 176 9.77 -2.52 -15.22
CA ASP A 176 10.02 -1.15 -14.75
C ASP A 176 8.78 -0.22 -14.85
N ARG A 177 7.58 -0.75 -15.14
CA ARG A 177 6.38 0.05 -15.38
C ARG A 177 5.67 0.34 -14.05
N PRO A 178 5.42 1.61 -13.69
CA PRO A 178 4.69 1.91 -12.46
C PRO A 178 3.19 1.61 -12.62
N LEU A 179 2.55 1.25 -11.50
CA LEU A 179 1.09 1.17 -11.39
C LEU A 179 0.53 2.50 -10.89
N VAL A 180 -0.37 3.11 -11.66
CA VAL A 180 -1.06 4.33 -11.25
C VAL A 180 -2.56 4.07 -11.08
N LEU A 181 -3.03 4.15 -9.84
CA LEU A 181 -4.44 4.00 -9.49
C LEU A 181 -5.12 5.38 -9.41
N LEU A 182 -6.15 5.60 -10.21
CA LEU A 182 -6.91 6.85 -10.27
C LEU A 182 -8.30 6.64 -9.68
N VAL A 183 -8.57 7.22 -8.50
CA VAL A 183 -9.83 7.04 -7.75
C VAL A 183 -10.66 8.33 -7.77
N GLY A 184 -11.71 8.33 -8.58
CA GLY A 184 -12.69 9.43 -8.64
C GLY A 184 -13.91 9.21 -7.75
N GLY A 185 -14.74 10.26 -7.62
CA GLY A 185 -16.03 10.22 -6.91
C GLY A 185 -16.25 11.38 -5.93
N VAL A 186 -17.50 11.57 -5.51
CA VAL A 186 -17.89 12.71 -4.65
C VAL A 186 -17.48 12.53 -3.19
N THR A 187 -17.59 13.60 -2.38
CA THR A 187 -17.34 13.50 -0.93
C THR A 187 -18.30 12.48 -0.29
N GLY A 188 -17.83 11.74 0.72
CA GLY A 188 -18.64 10.75 1.43
C GLY A 188 -18.73 9.34 0.80
N THR A 189 -18.09 9.09 -0.35
CA THR A 189 -18.06 7.76 -0.99
C THR A 189 -16.94 6.83 -0.51
N GLY A 190 -16.07 7.28 0.41
CA GLY A 190 -15.01 6.45 0.98
C GLY A 190 -13.66 6.45 0.25
N LYS A 191 -13.47 7.32 -0.75
CA LYS A 191 -12.24 7.41 -1.58
C LYS A 191 -10.93 7.34 -0.80
N SER A 192 -10.69 8.27 0.13
CA SER A 192 -9.42 8.32 0.86
C SER A 192 -9.17 7.05 1.70
N THR A 193 -10.23 6.48 2.29
CA THR A 193 -10.15 5.22 3.06
C THR A 193 -9.75 4.06 2.15
N ILE A 194 -10.42 3.90 1.03
CA ILE A 194 -10.23 2.77 0.11
C ILE A 194 -8.91 2.89 -0.64
N ALA A 195 -8.55 4.10 -1.08
CA ALA A 195 -7.25 4.40 -1.66
C ALA A 195 -6.12 4.02 -0.69
N SER A 196 -6.25 4.34 0.60
CA SER A 196 -5.25 3.98 1.62
C SER A 196 -5.18 2.47 1.86
N LEU A 197 -6.32 1.79 1.94
CA LEU A 197 -6.37 0.33 2.12
C LEU A 197 -5.75 -0.41 0.93
N VAL A 198 -6.12 -0.02 -0.30
CA VAL A 198 -5.55 -0.61 -1.53
C VAL A 198 -4.06 -0.31 -1.64
N ALA A 199 -3.65 0.94 -1.36
CA ALA A 199 -2.25 1.34 -1.40
C ALA A 199 -1.41 0.50 -0.41
N HIS A 200 -1.88 0.34 0.83
CA HIS A 200 -1.22 -0.50 1.82
C HIS A 200 -1.10 -1.96 1.34
N ARG A 201 -2.20 -2.53 0.82
CA ARG A 201 -2.23 -3.91 0.31
C ARG A 201 -1.20 -4.14 -0.81
N LEU A 202 -1.16 -3.22 -1.77
CA LEU A 202 -0.24 -3.30 -2.92
C LEU A 202 1.16 -2.74 -2.65
N GLY A 203 1.48 -2.33 -1.42
CA GLY A 203 2.77 -1.74 -1.07
C GLY A 203 3.05 -0.38 -1.74
N ILE A 204 2.01 0.33 -2.20
CA ILE A 204 2.14 1.64 -2.82
C ILE A 204 2.27 2.71 -1.74
N ILE A 205 3.47 3.26 -1.59
CA ILE A 205 3.77 4.25 -0.54
C ILE A 205 3.21 5.64 -0.90
N ARG A 206 3.16 5.97 -2.20
CA ARG A 206 2.81 7.32 -2.67
C ARG A 206 1.30 7.41 -2.91
N THR A 207 0.62 8.20 -2.10
CA THR A 207 -0.79 8.55 -2.26
C THR A 207 -0.96 10.06 -2.33
N GLN A 208 -1.84 10.55 -3.20
CA GLN A 208 -2.02 11.98 -3.47
C GLN A 208 -3.51 12.31 -3.55
N SER A 209 -3.93 13.37 -2.85
CA SER A 209 -5.33 13.82 -2.84
C SER A 209 -5.50 15.06 -3.72
N THR A 210 -6.45 15.03 -4.65
CA THR A 210 -6.75 16.20 -5.51
C THR A 210 -7.26 17.39 -4.70
N ASP A 211 -7.93 17.16 -3.56
CA ASP A 211 -8.34 18.23 -2.65
C ASP A 211 -7.12 18.91 -1.99
N MET A 212 -6.06 18.14 -1.67
CA MET A 212 -4.80 18.68 -1.14
C MET A 212 -4.06 19.50 -2.19
N LEU A 213 -4.00 19.02 -3.44
CA LEU A 213 -3.43 19.77 -4.56
C LEU A 213 -4.17 21.10 -4.75
N ARG A 214 -5.52 21.07 -4.74
CA ARG A 214 -6.33 22.29 -4.78
C ARG A 214 -6.02 23.23 -3.63
N GLU A 215 -5.84 22.73 -2.40
CA GLU A 215 -5.54 23.57 -1.24
C GLU A 215 -4.18 24.29 -1.37
N VAL A 216 -3.15 23.58 -1.87
CA VAL A 216 -1.85 24.19 -2.18
C VAL A 216 -2.00 25.28 -3.24
N MET A 217 -2.71 24.98 -4.35
CA MET A 217 -2.95 25.95 -5.43
C MET A 217 -3.74 27.16 -4.93
N ARG A 218 -4.74 26.95 -4.08
CA ARG A 218 -5.54 28.01 -3.45
C ARG A 218 -4.69 28.95 -2.59
N GLY A 219 -3.70 28.41 -1.86
CA GLY A 219 -2.77 29.22 -1.06
C GLY A 219 -1.83 30.07 -1.92
N MET A 220 -1.49 29.61 -3.12
CA MET A 220 -0.58 30.29 -4.04
C MET A 220 -1.29 31.30 -4.95
N ILE A 221 -2.55 31.03 -5.35
CA ILE A 221 -3.27 31.83 -6.34
C ILE A 221 -4.39 32.61 -5.66
N PRO A 222 -4.33 33.96 -5.64
CA PRO A 222 -5.36 34.80 -5.04
C PRO A 222 -6.77 34.56 -5.61
N LYS A 223 -7.80 34.65 -4.76
CA LYS A 223 -9.22 34.47 -5.15
C LYS A 223 -9.66 35.32 -6.34
N ARG A 224 -9.09 36.53 -6.48
CA ARG A 224 -9.41 37.44 -7.60
C ARG A 224 -8.94 36.92 -8.97
N LEU A 225 -7.95 36.03 -9.01
CA LEU A 225 -7.39 35.49 -10.25
C LEU A 225 -8.07 34.19 -10.66
N LEU A 226 -8.22 33.25 -9.72
CA LEU A 226 -8.93 31.99 -9.96
C LEU A 226 -9.99 31.75 -8.88
N PRO A 227 -11.14 32.46 -8.94
CA PRO A 227 -12.22 32.33 -7.97
C PRO A 227 -12.71 30.88 -7.73
N PRO A 228 -12.86 30.01 -8.76
CA PRO A 228 -13.33 28.64 -8.57
C PRO A 228 -12.47 27.82 -7.60
N LEU A 229 -11.13 27.98 -7.57
CA LEU A 229 -10.25 27.23 -6.66
C LEU A 229 -10.54 27.47 -5.17
N HIS A 230 -11.15 28.62 -4.85
CA HIS A 230 -11.48 29.04 -3.48
C HIS A 230 -12.83 28.52 -3.00
N GLU A 231 -13.59 27.88 -3.87
CA GLU A 231 -14.86 27.25 -3.56
C GLU A 231 -14.72 25.72 -3.40
N SER A 232 -15.75 25.06 -2.87
CA SER A 232 -15.84 23.60 -2.94
C SER A 232 -16.25 23.17 -4.35
N SER A 233 -15.94 21.94 -4.74
CA SER A 233 -16.30 21.40 -6.07
C SER A 233 -17.78 21.54 -6.41
N PHE A 234 -18.65 21.28 -5.44
CA PHE A 234 -20.11 21.41 -5.57
C PHE A 234 -20.64 22.85 -5.41
N THR A 235 -19.79 23.85 -5.12
CA THR A 235 -20.18 25.28 -5.06
C THR A 235 -19.38 26.17 -6.01
N ALA A 236 -18.45 25.62 -6.80
CA ALA A 236 -17.57 26.38 -7.68
C ALA A 236 -18.33 27.23 -8.70
N TYR A 237 -19.50 26.78 -9.14
CA TYR A 237 -20.39 27.53 -10.05
C TYR A 237 -20.80 28.91 -9.52
N ARG A 238 -20.81 29.10 -8.18
CA ARG A 238 -21.14 30.40 -7.56
C ARG A 238 -20.10 31.48 -7.85
N ALA A 239 -18.90 31.06 -8.21
CA ALA A 239 -17.79 31.95 -8.55
C ALA A 239 -17.73 32.30 -10.04
N LEU A 240 -18.61 31.70 -10.87
CA LEU A 240 -18.70 31.99 -12.29
C LEU A 240 -19.47 33.29 -12.56
N PRO A 241 -19.15 34.00 -13.66
CA PRO A 241 -19.89 35.18 -14.07
C PRO A 241 -21.39 34.90 -14.24
N ARG A 242 -22.23 35.82 -13.76
CA ARG A 242 -23.69 35.76 -13.93
C ARG A 242 -24.19 36.41 -15.22
N TRP A 243 -23.29 36.99 -15.99
CA TRP A 243 -23.56 37.63 -17.26
C TRP A 243 -22.65 37.02 -18.31
N ASP A 244 -23.21 36.66 -19.46
CA ASP A 244 -22.44 36.20 -20.60
C ASP A 244 -21.78 37.36 -21.36
N SER A 245 -21.04 37.05 -22.42
CA SER A 245 -20.37 38.05 -23.26
C SER A 245 -21.33 39.02 -23.97
N GLU A 246 -22.62 38.67 -24.09
CA GLU A 246 -23.67 39.51 -24.65
C GLU A 246 -24.42 40.32 -23.57
N GLY A 247 -23.99 40.22 -22.30
CA GLY A 247 -24.59 40.91 -21.17
C GLY A 247 -25.92 40.30 -20.69
N LYS A 248 -26.31 39.11 -21.17
CA LYS A 248 -27.51 38.42 -20.70
C LYS A 248 -27.23 37.71 -19.39
N ARG A 249 -28.19 37.77 -18.48
CA ARG A 249 -28.10 37.09 -17.19
C ARG A 249 -28.22 35.57 -17.40
N HIS A 250 -27.16 34.85 -17.05
CA HIS A 250 -27.11 33.40 -17.07
C HIS A 250 -26.97 32.87 -15.63
N ALA A 251 -27.61 31.74 -15.33
CA ALA A 251 -27.43 31.03 -14.06
C ALA A 251 -26.40 29.92 -14.29
N PRO A 252 -25.16 30.07 -13.79
CA PRO A 252 -24.13 29.06 -14.01
C PRO A 252 -24.56 27.71 -13.45
N GLN A 253 -24.39 26.64 -14.23
CA GLN A 253 -24.74 25.30 -13.77
C GLN A 253 -23.67 24.77 -12.82
N MET A 254 -24.08 23.90 -11.90
CA MET A 254 -23.17 23.31 -10.92
C MET A 254 -22.02 22.57 -11.61
N VAL A 255 -22.34 21.78 -12.64
CA VAL A 255 -21.38 20.99 -13.42
C VAL A 255 -20.35 21.88 -14.11
N ASP A 256 -20.76 23.00 -14.73
CA ASP A 256 -19.83 23.93 -15.39
C ASP A 256 -18.77 24.46 -14.41
N GLY A 257 -19.23 24.86 -13.21
CA GLY A 257 -18.34 25.33 -12.16
C GLY A 257 -17.38 24.25 -11.68
N PHE A 258 -17.85 23.01 -11.57
CA PHE A 258 -17.00 21.87 -11.24
C PHE A 258 -15.96 21.61 -12.32
N LEU A 259 -16.35 21.56 -13.59
CA LEU A 259 -15.44 21.27 -14.71
C LEU A 259 -14.34 22.32 -14.81
N ILE A 260 -14.69 23.61 -14.71
CA ILE A 260 -13.70 24.70 -14.67
C ILE A 260 -12.74 24.52 -13.49
N GLN A 261 -13.25 24.25 -12.28
CA GLN A 261 -12.37 23.98 -11.14
C GLN A 261 -11.48 22.75 -11.37
N ALA A 262 -12.02 21.69 -11.97
CA ALA A 262 -11.30 20.45 -12.23
C ALA A 262 -10.18 20.65 -13.25
N GLU A 263 -10.40 21.43 -14.31
CA GLU A 263 -9.39 21.80 -15.30
C GLU A 263 -8.22 22.56 -14.66
N GLU A 264 -8.50 23.50 -13.76
CA GLU A 264 -7.43 24.21 -13.03
C GLU A 264 -6.61 23.24 -12.16
N VAL A 265 -7.27 22.35 -11.42
CA VAL A 265 -6.60 21.37 -10.55
C VAL A 265 -5.87 20.29 -11.35
N ALA A 266 -6.34 19.98 -12.58
CA ALA A 266 -5.74 18.98 -13.46
C ALA A 266 -4.27 19.29 -13.75
N VAL A 267 -3.88 20.56 -13.84
CA VAL A 267 -2.48 20.97 -14.03
C VAL A 267 -1.57 20.40 -12.94
N GLY A 268 -2.03 20.42 -11.68
CA GLY A 268 -1.31 19.84 -10.55
C GLY A 268 -1.29 18.31 -10.60
N ILE A 269 -2.44 17.70 -10.94
CA ILE A 269 -2.59 16.25 -11.08
C ILE A 269 -1.62 15.70 -12.15
N GLU A 270 -1.59 16.32 -13.32
CA GLU A 270 -0.70 15.95 -14.43
C GLU A 270 0.78 16.13 -14.07
N GLY A 271 1.11 17.15 -13.27
CA GLY A 271 2.46 17.35 -12.75
C GLY A 271 2.91 16.19 -11.86
N VAL A 272 2.05 15.79 -10.92
CA VAL A 272 2.29 14.64 -10.03
C VAL A 272 2.38 13.34 -10.83
N PHE A 273 1.46 13.12 -11.77
CA PHE A 273 1.43 11.95 -12.62
C PHE A 273 2.71 11.81 -13.45
N ARG A 274 3.12 12.86 -14.18
CA ARG A 274 4.36 12.87 -14.97
C ARG A 274 5.60 12.63 -14.12
N ARG A 275 5.62 13.13 -12.87
CA ARG A 275 6.71 12.87 -11.94
C ARG A 275 6.78 11.39 -11.57
N ALA A 276 5.64 10.76 -11.26
CA ALA A 276 5.59 9.33 -10.95
C ALA A 276 6.05 8.46 -12.12
N LEU A 277 5.68 8.83 -13.36
CA LEU A 277 6.20 8.16 -14.57
C LEU A 277 7.71 8.28 -14.71
N ARG A 278 8.26 9.49 -14.50
CA ARG A 278 9.69 9.77 -14.62
C ARG A 278 10.51 9.02 -13.57
N GLU A 279 10.00 9.00 -12.34
CA GLU A 279 10.64 8.30 -11.22
C GLU A 279 10.36 6.79 -11.24
N ARG A 280 9.51 6.29 -12.16
CA ARG A 280 9.05 4.89 -12.26
C ARG A 280 8.51 4.35 -10.94
N VAL A 281 7.68 5.16 -10.28
CA VAL A 281 7.11 4.83 -8.97
C VAL A 281 5.60 4.70 -9.05
N SER A 282 5.07 3.63 -8.46
CA SER A 282 3.63 3.44 -8.33
C SER A 282 2.99 4.54 -7.47
N LEU A 283 1.77 4.93 -7.82
CA LEU A 283 1.08 6.10 -7.29
C LEU A 283 -0.42 5.85 -7.19
N VAL A 284 -1.04 6.30 -6.10
CA VAL A 284 -2.51 6.44 -6.02
C VAL A 284 -2.89 7.91 -6.03
N ILE A 285 -3.77 8.33 -6.93
CA ILE A 285 -4.37 9.67 -6.93
C ILE A 285 -5.85 9.53 -6.64
N GLU A 286 -6.34 10.19 -5.59
CA GLU A 286 -7.75 10.15 -5.21
C GLU A 286 -8.38 11.54 -5.13
N GLY A 287 -9.64 11.66 -5.52
CA GLY A 287 -10.47 12.81 -5.18
C GLY A 287 -11.50 13.16 -6.24
N VAL A 288 -12.28 14.21 -5.97
CA VAL A 288 -13.43 14.56 -6.83
C VAL A 288 -13.03 15.10 -8.20
N HIS A 289 -11.85 15.72 -8.32
CA HIS A 289 -11.35 16.26 -9.59
C HIS A 289 -10.80 15.18 -10.53
N MET A 290 -10.65 13.94 -10.05
CA MET A 290 -10.29 12.79 -10.89
C MET A 290 -11.55 12.28 -11.62
N HIS A 291 -12.06 13.10 -12.55
CA HIS A 291 -13.27 12.79 -13.32
C HIS A 291 -12.95 11.92 -14.55
N PRO A 292 -13.95 11.24 -15.14
CA PRO A 292 -13.72 10.23 -16.16
C PRO A 292 -12.93 10.71 -17.40
N ARG A 293 -13.28 11.87 -17.94
CA ARG A 293 -12.54 12.45 -19.07
C ARG A 293 -11.04 12.70 -18.77
N LEU A 294 -10.68 13.15 -17.57
CA LEU A 294 -9.27 13.30 -17.16
C LEU A 294 -8.60 11.93 -16.96
N GLN A 295 -9.31 10.97 -16.34
CA GLN A 295 -8.79 9.61 -16.21
C GLN A 295 -8.46 9.01 -17.57
N ARG A 296 -9.34 9.19 -18.57
CA ARG A 296 -9.15 8.72 -19.93
C ARG A 296 -7.91 9.33 -20.60
N SER A 297 -7.66 10.63 -20.44
CA SER A 297 -6.46 11.25 -21.00
C SER A 297 -5.19 10.68 -20.37
N LEU A 298 -5.17 10.51 -19.04
CA LEU A 298 -4.03 9.97 -18.30
C LEU A 298 -3.75 8.50 -18.63
N MET A 299 -4.76 7.69 -18.97
CA MET A 299 -4.56 6.30 -19.39
C MET A 299 -3.70 6.15 -20.63
N THR A 300 -3.73 7.15 -21.51
CA THR A 300 -2.95 7.17 -22.76
C THR A 300 -1.60 7.88 -22.60
N ALA A 301 -1.32 8.41 -21.40
CA ALA A 301 -0.16 9.23 -21.15
C ALA A 301 1.01 8.37 -20.63
N GLY A 302 1.89 7.97 -21.54
CA GLY A 302 3.19 7.38 -21.22
C GLY A 302 3.18 5.89 -20.88
N ASN A 303 4.33 5.38 -20.43
CA ASN A 303 4.55 3.96 -20.17
C ASN A 303 4.26 3.59 -18.71
N ALA A 304 2.99 3.36 -18.39
CA ALA A 304 2.56 2.88 -17.06
C ALA A 304 1.29 2.03 -17.17
N VAL A 305 1.01 1.26 -16.13
CA VAL A 305 -0.29 0.59 -15.97
C VAL A 305 -1.21 1.56 -15.23
N VAL A 306 -2.05 2.26 -15.98
CA VAL A 306 -3.02 3.22 -15.42
C VAL A 306 -4.37 2.54 -15.24
N VAL A 307 -4.89 2.57 -14.01
CA VAL A 307 -6.13 1.93 -13.58
C VAL A 307 -7.11 3.00 -13.10
N PRO A 308 -8.13 3.36 -13.89
CA PRO A 308 -9.17 4.29 -13.47
C PRO A 308 -10.33 3.57 -12.77
N LEU A 309 -10.96 4.25 -11.80
CA LEU A 309 -12.25 3.85 -11.24
C LEU A 309 -12.99 5.03 -10.62
N ILE A 310 -14.31 4.90 -10.49
CA ILE A 310 -15.17 5.83 -9.76
C ILE A 310 -15.83 5.11 -8.58
N LEU A 311 -15.70 5.67 -7.38
CA LEU A 311 -16.46 5.22 -6.21
C LEU A 311 -17.75 6.01 -6.07
N ALA A 312 -18.87 5.31 -5.92
CA ALA A 312 -20.18 5.92 -5.79
C ALA A 312 -21.04 5.26 -4.71
N THR A 313 -22.04 5.99 -4.23
CA THR A 313 -23.07 5.46 -3.34
C THR A 313 -24.43 5.52 -4.03
N THR A 314 -25.00 4.36 -4.33
CA THR A 314 -26.27 4.23 -5.08
C THR A 314 -27.50 4.72 -4.32
N LYS A 315 -27.43 4.76 -2.98
CA LYS A 315 -28.56 5.19 -2.13
C LYS A 315 -28.33 6.60 -1.60
N LYS A 316 -29.19 7.54 -2.01
CA LYS A 316 -29.20 8.94 -1.54
C LYS A 316 -29.17 9.04 0.00
N LYS A 317 -29.98 8.24 0.70
CA LYS A 317 -29.99 8.15 2.17
C LYS A 317 -28.66 7.66 2.78
N ALA A 318 -27.95 6.76 2.11
CA ALA A 318 -26.67 6.24 2.61
C ALA A 318 -25.57 7.29 2.47
N LEU A 319 -25.49 7.98 1.33
CA LEU A 319 -24.54 9.07 1.13
C LEU A 319 -24.77 10.20 2.15
N HIS A 320 -26.02 10.59 2.37
CA HIS A 320 -26.38 11.57 3.41
C HIS A 320 -25.92 11.13 4.81
N ARG A 321 -26.03 9.83 5.15
CA ARG A 321 -25.54 9.30 6.43
C ARG A 321 -24.02 9.38 6.53
N HIS A 322 -23.29 9.04 5.46
CA HIS A 322 -21.82 9.13 5.45
C HIS A 322 -21.33 10.56 5.63
N LEU A 323 -21.98 11.52 4.97
CA LEU A 323 -21.68 12.95 5.13
C LEU A 323 -21.93 13.44 6.56
N ARG A 324 -22.99 12.94 7.21
CA ARG A 324 -23.28 13.24 8.63
C ARG A 324 -22.26 12.60 9.57
N GLY A 325 -21.87 11.34 9.32
CA GLY A 325 -20.89 10.60 10.14
C GLY A 325 -19.51 11.26 10.16
N ARG A 326 -19.05 11.78 9.01
CA ARG A 326 -17.82 12.60 8.93
C ARG A 326 -17.83 13.85 9.81
N GLY A 327 -19.01 14.35 10.21
CA GLY A 327 -19.14 15.47 11.14
C GLY A 327 -19.00 15.11 12.61
N LEU A 328 -19.16 13.84 12.96
CA LEU A 328 -19.04 13.35 14.34
C LEU A 328 -17.58 13.06 14.72
N GLU A 329 -16.76 12.60 13.77
CA GLU A 329 -15.32 12.36 13.96
C GLU A 329 -14.48 13.66 13.97
N THR A 330 -15.05 14.78 13.52
CA THR A 330 -14.43 16.10 13.63
C THR A 330 -15.53 17.16 13.77
N PRO A 331 -15.81 17.67 14.98
CA PRO A 331 -16.87 18.66 15.21
C PRO A 331 -16.49 19.96 14.50
N SER A 332 -16.91 20.11 13.26
CA SER A 332 -16.60 21.26 12.43
C SER A 332 -17.78 21.65 11.55
N ARG A 333 -17.90 22.96 11.28
CA ARG A 333 -18.84 23.58 10.32
C ARG A 333 -18.82 22.97 8.91
N ARG A 334 -17.90 22.02 8.61
CA ARG A 334 -17.81 21.33 7.32
C ARG A 334 -18.94 20.33 7.09
N ALA A 335 -19.41 19.65 8.14
CA ALA A 335 -20.47 18.64 7.99
C ALA A 335 -21.82 19.26 7.64
N GLU A 336 -22.20 20.33 8.34
CA GLU A 336 -23.38 21.15 8.03
C GLU A 336 -23.31 21.66 6.59
N ARG A 337 -22.15 22.21 6.18
CA ARG A 337 -21.95 22.67 4.79
C ARG A 337 -22.18 21.57 3.74
N TYR A 338 -21.78 20.32 3.98
CA TYR A 338 -22.05 19.24 3.03
C TYR A 338 -23.54 18.89 2.96
N LEU A 339 -24.24 18.89 4.10
CA LEU A 339 -25.67 18.62 4.16
C LEU A 339 -26.50 19.74 3.50
N ASP A 340 -26.12 21.00 3.72
CA ASP A 340 -26.77 22.18 3.11
C ASP A 340 -26.66 22.20 1.58
N ASN A 341 -25.64 21.55 1.02
CA ASN A 341 -25.40 21.48 -0.42
C ASN A 341 -25.51 20.04 -0.96
N PHE A 342 -26.30 19.20 -0.27
CA PHE A 342 -26.41 17.78 -0.60
C PHE A 342 -26.96 17.54 -2.01
N GLU A 343 -27.92 18.36 -2.47
CA GLU A 343 -28.46 18.24 -3.83
C GLU A 343 -27.37 18.49 -4.89
N GLN A 344 -26.50 19.48 -4.70
CA GLN A 344 -25.38 19.73 -5.62
C GLN A 344 -24.35 18.59 -5.59
N ILE A 345 -24.10 17.99 -4.42
CA ILE A 345 -23.23 16.81 -4.31
C ILE A 345 -23.84 15.61 -5.05
N TRP A 346 -25.16 15.43 -4.96
CA TRP A 346 -25.87 14.35 -5.65
C TRP A 346 -25.91 14.58 -7.17
N GLU A 347 -26.14 15.81 -7.61
CA GLU A 347 -26.05 16.23 -9.01
C GLU A 347 -24.64 15.96 -9.56
N LEU A 348 -23.58 16.32 -8.82
CA LEU A 348 -22.21 16.04 -9.21
C LEU A 348 -21.93 14.53 -9.29
N GLN A 349 -22.44 13.74 -8.35
CA GLN A 349 -22.30 12.28 -8.44
C GLN A 349 -22.99 11.76 -9.70
N THR A 350 -24.20 12.24 -10.00
CA THR A 350 -24.96 11.82 -11.18
C THR A 350 -24.19 12.12 -12.46
N PHE A 351 -23.61 13.33 -12.56
CA PHE A 351 -22.73 13.71 -13.67
C PHE A 351 -21.52 12.77 -13.79
N LEU A 352 -20.77 12.55 -12.71
CA LEU A 352 -19.59 11.68 -12.73
C LEU A 352 -19.91 10.24 -13.11
N LEU A 353 -21.08 9.72 -12.71
CA LEU A 353 -21.52 8.37 -13.08
C LEU A 353 -21.91 8.28 -14.55
N SER A 354 -22.58 9.30 -15.09
CA SER A 354 -22.90 9.37 -16.52
C SER A 354 -21.64 9.40 -17.38
N GLU A 355 -20.66 10.22 -17.00
CA GLU A 355 -19.36 10.28 -17.67
C GLU A 355 -18.61 8.94 -17.53
N ALA A 356 -18.68 8.28 -16.37
CA ALA A 356 -18.01 7.01 -16.18
C ALA A 356 -18.54 5.92 -17.12
N ASP A 357 -19.86 5.91 -17.34
CA ASP A 357 -20.50 5.04 -18.33
C ASP A 357 -20.06 5.39 -19.76
N GLU A 358 -20.03 6.68 -20.12
CA GLU A 358 -19.60 7.15 -21.45
C GLU A 358 -18.14 6.77 -21.79
N TYR A 359 -17.23 6.82 -20.81
CA TYR A 359 -15.80 6.53 -21.00
C TYR A 359 -15.40 5.09 -20.63
N ASP A 360 -16.36 4.19 -20.39
CA ASP A 360 -16.15 2.80 -19.95
C ASP A 360 -15.26 2.68 -18.69
N ILE A 361 -15.43 3.59 -17.73
CA ILE A 361 -14.69 3.60 -16.47
C ILE A 361 -15.45 2.78 -15.41
N PRO A 362 -14.79 1.80 -14.75
CA PRO A 362 -15.42 0.99 -13.73
C PRO A 362 -16.02 1.81 -12.58
N ILE A 363 -17.31 1.59 -12.31
CA ILE A 363 -18.03 2.16 -11.17
C ILE A 363 -18.11 1.10 -10.07
N ILE A 364 -17.67 1.46 -8.87
CA ILE A 364 -17.67 0.62 -7.67
C ILE A 364 -18.65 1.19 -6.65
N THR A 365 -19.57 0.37 -6.17
CA THR A 365 -20.72 0.79 -5.34
C THR A 365 -20.95 -0.05 -4.09
N GLU A 366 -20.04 -0.99 -3.85
CA GLU A 366 -19.97 -1.87 -2.69
C GLU A 366 -20.05 -1.05 -1.40
N ARG A 367 -20.62 -1.61 -0.34
CA ARG A 367 -20.77 -0.90 0.94
C ARG A 367 -19.81 -1.40 2.00
N ASP A 368 -19.44 -2.67 1.91
CA ASP A 368 -18.45 -3.28 2.77
C ASP A 368 -17.03 -2.87 2.31
N PRO A 369 -16.17 -2.35 3.21
CA PRO A 369 -14.82 -1.94 2.84
C PRO A 369 -13.98 -3.08 2.24
N ASP A 370 -14.10 -4.32 2.76
CA ASP A 370 -13.29 -5.44 2.28
C ASP A 370 -13.76 -5.94 0.91
N GLU A 371 -15.06 -5.99 0.67
CA GLU A 371 -15.64 -6.24 -0.65
C GLU A 371 -15.22 -5.16 -1.65
N MET A 372 -15.26 -3.88 -1.25
CA MET A 372 -14.86 -2.77 -2.10
C MET A 372 -13.37 -2.86 -2.48
N VAL A 373 -12.48 -3.15 -1.51
CA VAL A 373 -11.06 -3.33 -1.79
C VAL A 373 -10.84 -4.53 -2.73
N ARG A 374 -11.52 -5.66 -2.49
CA ARG A 374 -11.47 -6.81 -3.42
C ARG A 374 -11.93 -6.43 -4.82
N ARG A 375 -12.99 -5.62 -4.95
CA ARG A 375 -13.47 -5.15 -6.25
C ARG A 375 -12.44 -4.28 -6.95
N VAL A 376 -11.81 -3.34 -6.24
CA VAL A 376 -10.71 -2.51 -6.78
C VAL A 376 -9.55 -3.37 -7.26
N ILE A 377 -9.12 -4.35 -6.47
CA ILE A 377 -8.04 -5.28 -6.86
C ILE A 377 -8.42 -6.08 -8.10
N ARG A 378 -9.67 -6.52 -8.24
CA ARG A 378 -10.14 -7.18 -9.49
C ARG A 378 -10.05 -6.25 -10.68
N VAL A 379 -10.42 -4.97 -10.54
CA VAL A 379 -10.28 -3.98 -11.62
C VAL A 379 -8.80 -3.81 -12.03
N ILE A 380 -7.88 -3.79 -11.06
CA ILE A 380 -6.44 -3.77 -11.32
C ILE A 380 -6.01 -5.02 -12.09
N ALA A 381 -6.39 -6.22 -11.62
CA ALA A 381 -6.06 -7.49 -12.27
C ALA A 381 -6.63 -7.59 -13.69
N ASP A 382 -7.85 -7.09 -13.91
CA ASP A 382 -8.50 -7.05 -15.23
C ASP A 382 -7.79 -6.07 -16.17
N ARG A 383 -7.23 -4.97 -15.66
CA ARG A 383 -6.40 -4.05 -16.45
C ARG A 383 -5.06 -4.68 -16.81
N LEU A 384 -4.41 -5.38 -15.87
CA LEU A 384 -3.16 -6.10 -16.13
C LEU A 384 -3.30 -7.16 -17.22
N LYS A 385 -4.47 -7.81 -17.33
CA LYS A 385 -4.76 -8.77 -18.41
C LYS A 385 -4.59 -8.20 -19.83
N GLN A 386 -4.69 -6.88 -20.00
CA GLN A 386 -4.55 -6.24 -21.31
C GLN A 386 -3.08 -6.14 -21.75
N ASP A 387 -2.16 -6.13 -20.79
CA ASP A 387 -0.73 -5.93 -21.01
C ASP A 387 0.09 -7.21 -20.76
N TYR A 388 -0.44 -8.15 -19.98
CA TYR A 388 0.25 -9.33 -19.46
C TYR A 388 -0.58 -10.60 -19.66
N ALA A 389 0.02 -11.63 -20.26
CA ALA A 389 -0.67 -12.88 -20.60
C ALA A 389 -0.97 -13.70 -19.35
N GLY A 390 0.00 -13.79 -18.43
CA GLY A 390 -0.02 -14.76 -17.33
C GLY A 390 0.03 -16.18 -17.87
N ASP A 391 0.93 -16.45 -18.83
CA ASP A 391 1.09 -17.77 -19.43
C ASP A 391 2.15 -18.57 -18.66
N PRO A 392 1.76 -19.62 -17.91
CA PRO A 392 2.71 -20.45 -17.18
C PRO A 392 3.76 -21.09 -18.10
N ALA A 393 3.38 -21.46 -19.34
CA ALA A 393 4.28 -22.15 -20.25
C ALA A 393 5.42 -21.24 -20.73
N GLU A 394 5.14 -19.95 -20.91
CA GLU A 394 6.17 -18.96 -21.28
C GLU A 394 7.01 -18.57 -20.06
N LEU A 395 6.38 -18.33 -18.91
CA LEU A 395 7.06 -17.85 -17.70
C LEU A 395 7.99 -18.91 -17.09
N PHE A 396 7.62 -20.18 -17.18
CA PHE A 396 8.34 -21.29 -16.53
C PHE A 396 9.16 -22.14 -17.51
N ALA A 397 9.29 -21.74 -18.77
CA ALA A 397 10.00 -22.50 -19.80
C ALA A 397 11.47 -22.82 -19.44
N GLU A 398 12.09 -21.99 -18.62
CA GLU A 398 13.50 -22.12 -18.20
C GLU A 398 13.67 -22.99 -16.94
N LEU A 399 12.57 -23.35 -16.25
CA LEU A 399 12.64 -24.24 -15.11
C LEU A 399 12.79 -25.69 -15.58
N PRO A 400 13.68 -26.50 -14.98
CA PRO A 400 13.70 -27.93 -15.25
C PRO A 400 12.33 -28.54 -14.89
N ASP A 401 11.84 -29.49 -15.70
CA ASP A 401 10.59 -30.22 -15.43
C ASP A 401 10.61 -30.74 -13.99
N GLN A 402 9.90 -30.05 -13.09
CA GLN A 402 9.77 -30.52 -11.71
C GLN A 402 8.72 -31.62 -11.72
N GLU A 403 9.18 -32.85 -11.47
CA GLU A 403 8.32 -34.04 -11.32
C GLU A 403 7.12 -33.72 -10.43
N GLU A 404 5.93 -34.10 -10.89
CA GLU A 404 4.70 -33.99 -10.12
C GLU A 404 4.89 -34.69 -8.76
N PRO A 405 4.47 -34.08 -7.63
CA PRO A 405 4.53 -34.78 -6.37
C PRO A 405 3.63 -36.02 -6.46
N THR A 406 4.24 -37.19 -6.30
CA THR A 406 3.53 -38.45 -6.10
C THR A 406 2.45 -38.26 -5.03
N GLN A 407 1.19 -38.36 -5.44
CA GLN A 407 0.05 -38.39 -4.53
C GLN A 407 0.21 -39.58 -3.56
N PRO A 408 -0.18 -39.44 -2.28
CA PRO A 408 -0.08 -40.51 -1.29
C PRO A 408 -0.95 -41.73 -1.62
#